data_AF-A0A1J3ET02-F1
#
_entry.id   AF-A0A1J3ET02-F1
#
_cell.length_a   1.000
_cell.length_b   1.000
_cell.length_c   1.000
_cell.angle_alpha   90.00
_cell.angle_beta   90.00
_cell.angle_gamma   90.00
#
_symmetry.space_group_name_H-M   'P 1'
#
loop_
_entity.id
_entity.type
_entity.pdbx_description
1 polymer ?
#
loop_
_entity_poly.entity_id
_entity_poly.type
_entity_poly.pdbx_seq_one_letter_code
_entity_poly.pdbx_strand_id
1 'polypeptide(L)'
;YKGFIAECDALRNVRHRNLVKLITSCSSIDFKNTEFLALVYEFLSNGSLEEWIKGQKINSDGSVGLSLEERVNVAIDIASALDYLHNDCEVP
;
A
#
# COMPACT_ATOMS: atom_id res chain seq x y z
N TYR A 1 -9.15 -16.31 -7.56
CA TYR A 1 -10.56 -15.89 -7.71
C TYR A 1 -11.16 -15.38 -6.39
N LYS A 2 -11.58 -16.23 -5.42
CA LYS A 2 -12.25 -15.76 -4.18
C LYS A 2 -11.46 -14.70 -3.39
N GLY A 3 -10.14 -14.88 -3.24
CA GLY A 3 -9.29 -13.90 -2.55
C GLY A 3 -9.22 -12.55 -3.26
N PHE A 4 -9.17 -12.54 -4.59
CA PHE A 4 -9.11 -11.30 -5.38
C PHE A 4 -10.38 -10.46 -5.23
N ILE A 5 -11.56 -11.11 -5.27
CA ILE A 5 -12.84 -10.41 -5.06
C ILE A 5 -12.94 -9.86 -3.63
N ALA A 6 -12.58 -10.66 -2.63
CA ALA A 6 -12.56 -10.20 -1.24
C ALA A 6 -11.61 -9.00 -1.04
N GLU A 7 -10.45 -9.01 -1.69
CA GLU A 7 -9.51 -7.89 -1.66
C GLU A 7 -10.08 -6.65 -2.38
N CYS A 8 -10.69 -6.81 -3.55
CA CYS A 8 -11.38 -5.71 -4.24
C CYS A 8 -12.48 -5.09 -3.38
N ASP A 9 -13.31 -5.93 -2.76
CA ASP A 9 -14.43 -5.49 -1.92
C ASP A 9 -13.93 -4.74 -0.69
N ALA A 10 -12.90 -5.27 -0.02
CA ALA A 10 -12.28 -4.59 1.11
C ALA A 10 -11.68 -3.23 0.72
N LEU A 11 -11.00 -3.15 -0.42
CA LEU A 11 -10.25 -1.95 -0.82
C LEU A 11 -11.10 -0.88 -1.50
N ARG A 12 -12.26 -1.24 -2.05
CA ARG A 12 -13.12 -0.31 -2.81
C ARG A 12 -13.51 0.94 -2.00
N ASN A 13 -13.66 0.80 -0.69
CA ASN A 13 -14.13 1.86 0.19
C ASN A 13 -13.04 2.43 1.11
N VAL A 14 -11.82 1.89 1.08
CA VAL A 14 -10.71 2.38 1.90
C VAL A 14 -10.33 3.81 1.48
N ARG A 15 -10.42 4.76 2.41
CA ARG A 15 -10.12 6.17 2.19
C ARG A 15 -9.35 6.75 3.37
N HIS A 16 -8.03 6.58 3.35
CA HIS A 16 -7.14 7.13 4.38
C HIS A 16 -5.84 7.64 3.76
N ARG A 17 -5.29 8.75 4.28
CA ARG A 17 -4.06 9.38 3.73
C ARG A 17 -2.81 8.51 3.83
N ASN A 18 -2.78 7.57 4.78
CA ASN A 18 -1.66 6.67 5.03
C ASN A 18 -1.91 5.24 4.48
N LEU A 19 -2.92 5.07 3.62
CA LEU A 19 -3.17 3.83 2.89
C LEU A 19 -3.07 4.08 1.39
N VAL A 20 -2.38 3.20 0.68
CA VAL A 20 -2.22 3.31 -0.77
C VAL A 20 -3.58 3.21 -1.44
N LYS A 21 -3.87 4.16 -2.32
CA LYS A 21 -5.16 4.22 -3.01
C LYS A 21 -5.24 3.18 -4.12
N LEU A 22 -6.25 2.32 -4.05
CA LEU A 22 -6.68 1.52 -5.20
C LEU A 22 -7.34 2.45 -6.22
N ILE A 23 -6.79 2.51 -7.43
CA ILE A 23 -7.33 3.29 -8.54
C ILE A 23 -8.46 2.51 -9.22
N THR A 24 -8.20 1.25 -9.56
CA THR A 24 -9.17 0.36 -10.22
C THR A 24 -8.72 -1.10 -10.13
N SER A 25 -9.62 -2.03 -10.42
CA SER A 25 -9.33 -3.44 -10.68
C SER A 25 -9.60 -3.75 -12.15
N CYS A 26 -8.80 -4.61 -12.77
CA CYS A 26 -9.03 -5.07 -14.13
C CYS A 26 -9.08 -6.60 -14.22
N SER A 27 -9.88 -7.08 -15.17
CA SER A 27 -10.01 -8.49 -15.52
C SER A 27 -9.90 -8.61 -17.03
N SER A 28 -9.08 -9.55 -17.49
CA SER A 28 -8.86 -9.84 -18.92
C SER A 28 -8.52 -11.31 -19.13
N ILE A 29 -8.27 -11.69 -20.37
CA ILE A 29 -7.73 -12.99 -20.77
C ILE A 29 -6.34 -12.75 -21.35
N ASP A 30 -5.35 -13.53 -20.89
CA ASP A 30 -3.97 -13.43 -21.39
C ASP A 30 -3.78 -14.11 -22.76
N PHE A 31 -2.56 -14.02 -23.31
CA PHE A 31 -2.20 -14.64 -24.59
C PHE A 31 -2.22 -16.17 -24.59
N LYS A 32 -2.34 -16.80 -23.41
CA LYS A 32 -2.48 -18.25 -23.22
C LYS A 32 -3.94 -18.64 -22.96
N ASN A 33 -4.89 -17.74 -23.15
CA ASN A 33 -6.30 -17.95 -22.87
C ASN A 33 -6.60 -18.26 -21.39
N THR A 34 -5.80 -17.69 -20.48
CA THR A 34 -5.95 -17.82 -19.02
C THR A 34 -6.49 -16.51 -18.43
N GLU A 35 -7.30 -16.61 -17.38
CA GLU A 35 -7.82 -15.44 -16.64
C GLU A 35 -6.66 -14.62 -16.06
N PHE A 36 -6.67 -13.32 -16.34
CA PHE A 36 -5.76 -12.33 -15.79
C PHE A 36 -6.53 -11.33 -14.94
N LEU A 37 -6.16 -11.22 -13.67
CA LEU A 37 -6.75 -10.31 -12.70
C LEU A 37 -5.65 -9.37 -12.18
N ALA A 38 -5.91 -8.07 -12.14
CA ALA A 38 -4.96 -7.12 -11.55
C ALA A 38 -5.64 -6.02 -10.74
N LEU A 39 -4.93 -5.60 -9.70
CA LEU A 39 -5.23 -4.40 -8.93
C LEU A 39 -4.29 -3.29 -9.38
N VAL A 40 -4.84 -2.11 -9.64
CA VAL A 40 -4.10 -0.95 -10.10
C VAL A 40 -4.10 0.07 -8.96
N TYR A 41 -2.92 0.32 -8.41
CA TYR A 41 -2.70 1.28 -7.33
C TYR A 41 -2.01 2.55 -7.85
N GLU A 42 -2.03 3.61 -7.05
CA GLU A 42 -1.10 4.70 -7.23
C GLU A 42 0.36 4.22 -7.06
N PHE A 43 1.26 4.76 -7.86
CA PHE A 43 2.67 4.40 -7.82
C PHE A 43 3.41 5.19 -6.74
N LEU A 44 4.03 4.48 -5.79
CA LEU A 44 4.87 5.06 -4.75
C LEU A 44 6.35 4.94 -5.12
N SER A 45 6.95 6.03 -5.59
CA SER A 45 8.31 6.05 -6.15
C SER A 45 9.42 5.73 -5.15
N ASN A 46 9.17 5.90 -3.85
CA ASN A 46 10.18 5.76 -2.81
C ASN A 46 10.47 4.29 -2.43
N GLY A 47 9.76 3.33 -3.04
CA GLY A 47 9.92 1.92 -2.72
C GLY A 47 9.32 1.53 -1.38
N SER A 48 9.73 0.38 -0.85
CA SER A 48 9.13 -0.18 0.37
C SER A 48 9.82 0.36 1.62
N LEU A 49 9.06 0.46 2.72
CA LEU A 49 9.60 0.85 4.02
C LEU A 49 10.71 -0.13 4.49
N GLU A 50 10.63 -1.41 4.10
CA GLU A 50 11.66 -2.40 4.42
C GLU A 50 13.03 -2.02 3.81
N GLU A 51 13.06 -1.55 2.56
CA GLU A 51 14.29 -1.09 1.90
C GLU A 51 14.92 0.08 2.67
N TRP A 52 14.09 1.00 3.16
CA TRP A 52 14.52 2.14 3.99
C TRP A 52 15.05 1.71 5.36
N ILE A 53 14.37 0.78 6.03
CA ILE A 53 14.78 0.27 7.34
C ILE A 53 16.10 -0.50 7.26
N LYS A 54 16.29 -1.29 6.19
CA LYS A 54 17.51 -2.05 5.91
C LYS A 54 18.67 -1.18 5.39
N GLY A 55 18.46 0.13 5.22
CA GLY A 55 19.50 1.04 4.74
C GLY A 55 19.87 0.84 3.27
N GLN A 56 18.94 0.36 2.44
CA GLN A 56 19.13 0.14 1.00
C GLN A 56 18.84 1.41 0.17
N LYS A 57 18.36 2.47 0.82
CA LYS A 57 18.04 3.77 0.21
C LYS A 57 18.94 4.85 0.80
N ILE A 58 19.28 5.82 -0.04
CA ILE A 58 20.13 6.97 0.31
C ILE A 58 19.31 8.24 0.08
N ASN A 59 19.30 9.13 1.06
CA ASN A 59 18.66 10.44 0.97
C ASN A 59 19.48 11.41 0.12
N SER A 60 18.87 12.53 -0.28
CA SER A 60 19.54 13.54 -1.10
C SER A 60 20.74 14.19 -0.40
N ASP A 61 20.79 14.17 0.93
CA ASP A 61 21.92 14.65 1.73
C ASP A 61 23.03 13.61 1.94
N GLY A 62 22.88 12.41 1.36
CA GLY A 62 23.82 11.30 1.47
C GLY A 62 23.63 10.42 2.71
N SER A 63 22.66 10.71 3.58
CA SER A 63 22.33 9.84 4.71
C SER A 63 21.66 8.55 4.25
N VAL A 64 21.87 7.46 5.00
CA VAL A 64 21.38 6.12 4.66
C VAL A 64 20.13 5.80 5.45
N GLY A 65 19.05 5.43 4.77
CA GLY A 65 17.78 5.03 5.39
C GLY A 65 17.07 6.17 6.12
N LEU A 66 16.29 5.81 7.13
CA LEU A 66 15.51 6.78 7.94
C LEU A 66 16.22 7.12 9.25
N SER A 67 16.21 8.40 9.60
CA SER A 67 16.52 8.93 10.93
C SER A 67 15.53 8.42 11.99
N LEU A 68 15.87 8.60 13.27
CA LEU A 68 14.97 8.20 14.35
C LEU A 68 13.66 8.98 14.33
N GLU A 69 13.71 10.28 14.03
CA GLU A 69 12.52 11.13 13.95
C GLU A 69 11.58 10.66 12.83
N GLU A 70 12.11 10.39 11.63
CA GLU A 70 11.33 9.86 10.51
C GLU A 70 10.70 8.50 10.84
N ARG A 71 11.42 7.62 11.54
CA ARG A 71 10.88 6.33 11.98
C ARG A 71 9.71 6.49 12.94
N VAL A 72 9.77 7.46 13.85
CA VAL A 72 8.65 7.78 14.76
C VAL A 72 7.46 8.31 13.97
N ASN A 73 7.67 9.22 13.02
CA ASN A 73 6.60 9.72 12.16
C ASN A 73 5.94 8.61 11.33
N VAL A 74 6.74 7.71 10.75
CA VAL A 74 6.24 6.53 10.03
C VAL A 74 5.43 5.62 10.96
N ALA A 75 5.86 5.40 12.20
CA ALA A 75 5.12 4.59 13.16
C ALA A 75 3.76 5.22 13.51
N ILE A 76 3.70 6.55 13.64
CA ILE A 76 2.45 7.29 13.86
C ILE A 76 1.53 7.15 12.64
N ASP A 77 2.04 7.32 11.42
CA ASP A 77 1.27 7.17 10.18
C ASP A 77 0.70 5.74 10.04
N ILE A 78 1.49 4.71 10.37
CA ILE A 78 1.04 3.31 10.38
C ILE A 78 -0.04 3.11 11.43
N ALA A 79 0.15 3.62 12.65
CA ALA A 79 -0.84 3.50 13.71
C ALA A 79 -2.17 4.17 13.32
N SER A 80 -2.12 5.35 12.70
CA SER A 80 -3.31 6.05 12.19
C SER A 80 -4.03 5.25 11.11
N ALA A 81 -3.30 4.62 10.19
CA ALA A 81 -3.89 3.76 9.16
C ALA A 81 -4.57 2.52 9.76
N LEU A 82 -3.94 1.88 10.75
CA LEU A 82 -4.49 0.70 11.42
C LEU A 82 -5.71 1.03 12.26
N ASP A 83 -5.70 2.18 12.95
CA ASP A 83 -6.86 2.68 13.69
C ASP A 83 -8.06 2.87 12.75
N TYR A 84 -7.84 3.54 11.63
CA TYR A 84 -8.86 3.70 10.58
C TYR A 84 -9.39 2.34 10.12
N LEU A 85 -8.51 1.39 9.76
CA LEU A 85 -8.93 0.06 9.28
C LEU A 85 -9.75 -0.73 10.30
N HIS A 86 -9.48 -0.57 11.59
CA HIS A 86 -10.18 -1.30 12.64
C HIS A 86 -11.49 -0.64 13.08
N ASN A 87 -11.55 0.70 13.09
CA ASN A 87 -12.63 1.44 13.74
C ASN A 87 -13.53 2.21 12.78
N ASP A 88 -12.99 2.72 11.67
CA ASP A 88 -13.67 3.69 10.80
C ASP A 88 -13.89 3.19 9.37
N CYS A 89 -13.10 2.22 8.91
CA CYS A 89 -13.30 1.59 7.62
C CYS A 89 -14.59 0.78 7.72
N GLU A 90 -15.62 1.21 6.98
CA GLU A 90 -16.89 0.49 6.89
C GLU A 90 -16.58 -0.98 6.59
N VAL A 91 -16.90 -1.85 7.56
CA VAL A 91 -16.86 -3.29 7.36
C VAL A 91 -17.98 -3.61 6.37
N PRO A 92 -17.69 -4.19 5.20
CA PRO A 92 -18.71 -4.53 4.22
C PRO A 92 -19.73 -5.54 4.78
#